data_AF-A0A2E0UBY7-F1
#
_entry.id   AF-A0A2E0UBY7-F1
#
_cell.length_a   1.000
_cell.length_b   1.000
_cell.length_c   1.000
_cell.angle_alpha   90.00
_cell.angle_beta   90.00
_cell.angle_gamma   90.00
#
_symmetry.space_group_name_H-M   'P 1'
#
loop_
_entity.id
_entity.type
_entity.pdbx_description
1 polymer ?
#
loop_
_entity_poly.entity_id
_entity_poly.type
_entity_poly.pdbx_seq_one_letter_code
_entity_poly.pdbx_strand_id
1 'polypeptide(L)'
;DDQRIEWDAVDLRFQDVAIEVKASGRNQAWEVTRSSTPRWSIPKKKRTWDAKNDEVILLDPPKRNADVYIFCLHESIPATNENVADPTSWSFWIVTTKILDKELGDQKSLGEGALNQLTQAVTWSELSGEFKKVLGSS
;
A
#
# COMPACT_ATOMS: atom_id res chain seq x y z
N ASP A 1 -9.48 20.13 9.20
CA ASP A 1 -8.76 19.57 10.35
C ASP A 1 -9.28 18.18 10.64
N ASP A 2 -8.63 17.18 10.07
CA ASP A 2 -8.81 15.79 10.47
C ASP A 2 -7.56 15.42 11.28
N GLN A 3 -7.74 15.24 12.59
CA GLN A 3 -6.68 14.76 13.46
C GLN A 3 -6.32 13.33 13.04
N ARG A 4 -5.05 13.08 12.75
CA ARG A 4 -4.51 11.73 12.61
C ARG A 4 -4.73 10.97 13.92
N ILE A 5 -5.62 9.99 13.89
CA ILE A 5 -5.73 8.97 14.94
C ILE A 5 -4.69 7.91 14.63
N GLU A 6 -3.57 7.96 15.35
CA GLU A 6 -2.32 7.26 15.04
C GLU A 6 -2.29 5.76 15.41
N TRP A 7 -3.44 5.07 15.47
CA TRP A 7 -3.52 3.67 15.93
C TRP A 7 -4.58 2.79 15.24
N ASP A 8 -4.94 3.07 13.99
CA ASP A 8 -5.91 2.23 13.26
C ASP A 8 -5.26 0.98 12.63
N ALA A 9 -6.10 0.02 12.24
CA ALA A 9 -5.69 -1.19 11.52
C ALA A 9 -5.14 -0.93 10.10
N VAL A 10 -5.14 0.33 9.66
CA VAL A 10 -4.75 0.84 8.35
C VAL A 10 -4.09 2.22 8.49
N ASP A 11 -3.27 2.61 7.50
CA ASP A 11 -2.50 3.87 7.56
C ASP A 11 -3.35 5.13 7.43
N LEU A 12 -4.41 5.11 6.61
CA LEU A 12 -5.25 6.27 6.32
C LEU A 12 -6.72 5.87 6.20
N ARG A 13 -7.62 6.79 6.57
CA ARG A 13 -9.03 6.73 6.19
C ARG A 13 -9.38 7.91 5.30
N PHE A 14 -10.08 7.63 4.20
CA PHE A 14 -10.67 8.67 3.35
C PHE A 14 -12.17 8.39 3.26
N GLN A 15 -12.98 9.24 3.89
CA GLN A 15 -14.39 8.91 4.15
C GLN A 15 -14.47 7.57 4.90
N ASP A 16 -15.30 6.63 4.44
CA ASP A 16 -15.42 5.30 5.02
C ASP A 16 -14.43 4.28 4.44
N VAL A 17 -13.51 4.70 3.56
CA VAL A 17 -12.54 3.81 2.90
C VAL A 17 -11.27 3.68 3.74
N ALA A 18 -10.93 2.45 4.11
CA ALA A 18 -9.70 2.10 4.80
C ALA A 18 -8.54 1.89 3.80
N ILE A 19 -7.43 2.62 3.96
CA ILE A 19 -6.31 2.63 3.02
C ILE A 19 -5.02 2.21 3.73
N GLU A 20 -4.32 1.23 3.16
CA GLU A 20 -2.96 0.86 3.56
C GLU A 20 -1.95 1.36 2.53
N VAL A 21 -0.90 2.03 2.97
CA VAL A 21 0.23 2.47 2.15
C VAL A 21 1.45 1.58 2.39
N LYS A 22 2.06 1.07 1.32
CA LYS A 22 3.27 0.23 1.42
C LYS A 22 4.39 0.80 0.57
N ALA A 23 5.38 1.41 1.22
CA ALA A 23 6.56 1.95 0.56
C ALA A 23 7.73 0.95 0.52
N SER A 24 8.46 0.93 -0.59
CA SER A 24 9.73 0.24 -0.77
C SER A 24 10.68 1.12 -1.60
N GLY A 25 11.98 0.92 -1.49
CA GLY A 25 12.98 1.58 -2.35
C GLY A 25 13.88 0.56 -3.03
N ARG A 26 14.36 0.84 -4.25
CA ARG A 26 15.31 -0.03 -4.96
C ARG A 26 16.69 -0.08 -4.30
N ASN A 27 17.01 0.94 -3.50
CA ASN A 27 18.23 1.06 -2.70
C ASN A 27 17.85 1.52 -1.29
N GLN A 28 18.15 0.73 -0.25
CA GLN A 28 18.04 1.16 1.14
C GLN A 28 19.39 1.75 1.56
N ALA A 29 19.39 2.87 2.31
CA ALA A 29 20.58 3.72 2.58
C ALA A 29 21.83 3.02 3.16
N TRP A 30 21.75 1.74 3.52
CA TRP A 30 22.83 0.96 4.14
C TRP A 30 23.39 -0.16 3.22
N GLU A 31 22.81 -0.43 2.05
CA GLU A 31 23.28 -1.48 1.11
C GLU A 31 23.76 -0.89 -0.22
N VAL A 32 25.05 -0.52 -0.28
CA VAL A 32 25.67 0.16 -1.44
C VAL A 32 25.83 -0.75 -2.68
N THR A 33 25.55 -2.06 -2.60
CA THR A 33 26.00 -3.01 -3.65
C THR A 33 24.92 -3.89 -4.29
N ARG A 34 23.64 -3.80 -3.90
CA ARG A 34 22.60 -4.65 -4.53
C ARG A 34 21.27 -3.93 -4.67
N SER A 35 20.81 -3.78 -5.92
CA SER A 35 19.40 -3.47 -6.18
C SER A 35 18.56 -4.59 -5.58
N SER A 36 17.72 -4.25 -4.60
CA SER A 36 16.76 -5.21 -4.06
C SER A 36 15.57 -5.30 -5.01
N THR A 37 15.09 -6.52 -5.27
CA THR A 37 13.81 -6.68 -5.97
C THR A 37 12.70 -6.30 -4.99
N PRO A 38 11.97 -5.20 -5.21
CA PRO A 38 11.00 -4.71 -4.24
C PRO A 38 9.90 -5.75 -4.02
N ARG A 39 9.51 -5.90 -2.75
CA ARG A 39 8.48 -6.85 -2.32
C ARG A 39 7.66 -6.26 -1.19
N TRP A 40 6.35 -6.30 -1.34
CA TRP A 40 5.40 -5.78 -0.37
C TRP A 40 4.62 -6.92 0.27
N SER A 41 4.46 -6.87 1.59
CA SER A 41 3.65 -7.83 2.34
C SER A 41 2.16 -7.49 2.22
N ILE A 42 1.32 -8.47 1.92
CA ILE A 42 -0.15 -8.37 1.83
C ILE A 42 -0.88 -9.54 2.51
N PRO A 43 -0.46 -10.02 3.71
CA PRO A 43 -1.10 -11.16 4.34
C PRO A 43 -2.52 -10.84 4.78
N LYS A 44 -3.44 -11.79 4.58
CA LYS A 44 -4.71 -11.80 5.32
C LYS A 44 -4.44 -11.96 6.81
N LYS A 45 -5.12 -11.18 7.63
CA LYS A 45 -5.00 -11.13 9.09
C LYS A 45 -6.13 -11.96 9.72
N LYS A 46 -5.79 -12.67 10.80
CA LYS A 46 -6.74 -13.42 11.64
C LYS A 46 -7.32 -12.58 12.77
N ARG A 47 -6.82 -11.36 12.95
CA ARG A 47 -7.16 -10.45 14.03
C ARG A 47 -7.14 -9.03 13.51
N THR A 48 -8.06 -8.21 13.99
CA THR A 48 -8.04 -6.76 13.79
C THR A 48 -8.32 -6.07 15.11
N TRP A 49 -7.76 -4.87 15.26
CA TRP A 49 -8.08 -3.99 16.38
C TRP A 49 -9.36 -3.23 16.07
N ASP A 50 -10.29 -3.18 17.03
CA ASP A 50 -11.46 -2.33 17.00
C ASP A 50 -11.28 -1.19 18.00
N ALA A 51 -10.79 -0.05 17.50
CA ALA A 51 -10.51 1.13 18.31
C ALA A 51 -11.77 1.72 18.97
N LYS A 52 -12.97 1.46 18.45
CA LYS A 52 -14.21 1.99 19.02
C LYS A 52 -14.54 1.30 20.35
N ASN A 53 -14.27 0.00 20.42
CA ASN A 53 -14.60 -0.83 21.56
C ASN A 53 -13.37 -1.21 22.42
N ASP A 54 -12.16 -0.80 22.01
CA ASP A 54 -10.89 -1.13 22.68
C ASP A 54 -10.64 -2.66 22.75
N GLU A 55 -10.97 -3.37 21.66
CA GLU A 55 -10.96 -4.84 21.63
C GLU A 55 -10.26 -5.43 20.39
N VAL A 56 -9.75 -6.66 20.54
CA VAL A 56 -9.23 -7.45 19.42
C VAL A 56 -10.35 -8.35 18.87
N ILE A 57 -10.74 -8.10 17.63
CA ILE A 57 -11.71 -8.94 16.91
C ILE A 57 -10.97 -10.07 16.19
N LEU A 58 -11.44 -11.30 16.34
CA LEU A 58 -10.99 -12.45 15.56
C LEU A 58 -11.68 -12.46 14.19
N LEU A 59 -10.90 -12.70 13.13
CA LEU A 59 -11.35 -12.74 11.75
C LEU A 59 -11.29 -14.17 11.24
N ASP A 60 -12.46 -14.77 11.03
CA ASP A 60 -12.64 -16.09 10.44
C ASP A 60 -13.74 -16.04 9.36
N PRO A 61 -13.40 -16.16 8.06
CA PRO A 61 -12.06 -16.41 7.53
C PRO A 61 -11.12 -15.20 7.70
N PRO A 62 -9.78 -15.41 7.65
CA PRO A 62 -8.81 -14.31 7.67
C PRO A 62 -9.05 -13.35 6.49
N LYS A 63 -8.88 -12.04 6.69
CA LYS A 63 -9.07 -11.02 5.63
C LYS A 63 -7.99 -9.95 5.62
N ARG A 64 -7.87 -9.20 4.52
CA ARG A 64 -7.09 -7.96 4.46
C ARG A 64 -7.94 -6.85 5.10
N ASN A 65 -7.32 -6.01 5.93
CA ASN A 65 -8.04 -5.02 6.75
C ASN A 65 -8.35 -3.72 6.01
N ALA A 66 -7.57 -3.38 4.98
CA ALA A 66 -7.82 -2.23 4.13
C ALA A 66 -8.77 -2.58 2.99
N ASP A 67 -9.49 -1.58 2.49
CA ASP A 67 -10.28 -1.66 1.26
C ASP A 67 -9.39 -1.42 0.03
N VAL A 68 -8.40 -0.52 0.18
CA VAL A 68 -7.46 -0.13 -0.88
C VAL A 68 -6.03 -0.20 -0.36
N TYR A 69 -5.13 -0.70 -1.20
CA TYR A 69 -3.69 -0.66 -0.99
C TYR A 69 -3.05 0.31 -2.00
N ILE A 70 -2.20 1.20 -1.50
CA ILE A 70 -1.33 2.06 -2.31
C ILE A 70 0.11 1.57 -2.13
N PHE A 71 0.69 1.00 -3.18
CA PHE A 71 2.09 0.58 -3.19
C PHE A 71 2.95 1.71 -3.75
N CYS A 72 4.06 2.01 -3.09
CA CYS A 72 4.99 3.06 -3.50
C CYS A 72 6.38 2.46 -3.72
N LEU A 73 7.02 2.84 -4.82
CA LEU A 73 8.40 2.46 -5.11
C LEU A 73 9.25 3.69 -5.36
N HIS A 74 10.27 3.89 -4.53
CA HIS A 74 11.32 4.85 -4.79
C HIS A 74 12.35 4.26 -5.76
N GLU A 75 12.52 4.93 -6.90
CA GLU A 75 13.25 4.36 -8.03
C GLU A 75 14.74 4.73 -8.04
N SER A 76 15.10 5.90 -7.50
CA SER A 76 16.43 6.48 -7.66
C SER A 76 17.52 5.69 -6.95
N ILE A 77 18.67 5.54 -7.63
CA ILE A 77 19.87 4.87 -7.15
C ILE A 77 21.07 5.79 -7.43
N PRO A 78 21.81 6.26 -6.40
CA PRO A 78 21.57 6.06 -4.97
C PRO A 78 20.32 6.80 -4.47
N ALA A 79 19.74 6.32 -3.37
CA ALA A 79 18.75 7.09 -2.63
C ALA A 79 19.47 8.19 -1.84
N THR A 80 18.95 9.42 -1.91
CA THR A 80 19.40 10.58 -1.14
C THR A 80 18.22 11.18 -0.40
N ASN A 81 18.46 12.02 0.60
CA ASN A 81 17.37 12.67 1.31
C ASN A 81 16.53 13.56 0.38
N GLU A 82 17.16 14.17 -0.62
CA GLU A 82 16.53 15.04 -1.60
C GLU A 82 15.59 14.25 -2.53
N ASN A 83 16.06 13.14 -3.12
CA ASN A 83 15.22 12.37 -4.04
C ASN A 83 14.13 11.56 -3.32
N VAL A 84 14.38 11.09 -2.09
CA VAL A 84 13.36 10.45 -1.27
C VAL A 84 12.25 11.42 -0.90
N ALA A 85 12.57 12.69 -0.66
CA ALA A 85 11.61 13.74 -0.35
C ALA A 85 10.89 14.29 -1.59
N ASP A 86 11.43 14.09 -2.79
CA ASP A 86 10.81 14.50 -4.05
C ASP A 86 9.74 13.48 -4.49
N PRO A 87 8.44 13.83 -4.47
CA PRO A 87 7.36 12.91 -4.85
C PRO A 87 7.45 12.43 -6.30
N THR A 88 8.18 13.13 -7.17
CA THR A 88 8.37 12.75 -8.57
C THR A 88 9.36 11.59 -8.75
N SER A 89 10.12 11.25 -7.70
CA SER A 89 11.03 10.09 -7.67
C SER A 89 10.34 8.78 -7.30
N TRP A 90 9.00 8.80 -7.20
CA TRP A 90 8.18 7.68 -6.76
C TRP A 90 7.17 7.23 -7.81
N SER A 91 7.04 5.92 -7.94
CA SER A 91 5.99 5.24 -8.70
C SER A 91 4.93 4.69 -7.74
N PHE A 92 3.65 4.78 -8.12
CA PHE A 92 2.53 4.36 -7.28
C PHE A 92 1.61 3.36 -7.98
N TRP A 93 1.09 2.37 -7.25
CA TRP A 93 0.04 1.47 -7.73
C TRP A 93 -1.11 1.45 -6.75
N ILE A 94 -2.34 1.60 -7.24
CA ILE A 94 -3.56 1.54 -6.43
C ILE A 94 -4.29 0.24 -6.75
N VAL A 95 -4.48 -0.62 -5.74
CA VAL A 95 -5.13 -1.91 -5.91
C VAL A 95 -6.16 -2.12 -4.80
N THR A 96 -7.39 -2.49 -5.15
CA THR A 96 -8.42 -2.82 -4.17
C THR A 96 -8.20 -4.19 -3.57
N THR A 97 -8.64 -4.40 -2.32
CA THR A 97 -8.62 -5.73 -1.69
C THR A 97 -9.41 -6.75 -2.49
N LYS A 98 -10.50 -6.34 -3.15
CA LYS A 98 -11.27 -7.18 -4.07
C LYS A 98 -10.41 -7.74 -5.22
N ILE A 99 -9.55 -6.92 -5.82
CA ILE A 99 -8.62 -7.37 -6.86
C ILE A 99 -7.55 -8.28 -6.26
N LEU A 100 -6.97 -7.92 -5.10
CA LEU A 100 -5.95 -8.75 -4.44
C LEU A 100 -6.49 -10.13 -4.04
N ASP A 101 -7.72 -10.20 -3.51
CA ASP A 101 -8.36 -11.45 -3.13
C ASP A 101 -8.67 -12.32 -4.35
N LYS A 102 -9.19 -11.70 -5.42
CA LYS A 102 -9.54 -12.39 -6.67
C LYS A 102 -8.32 -12.96 -7.38
N GLU A 103 -7.29 -12.13 -7.58
CA GLU A 103 -6.16 -12.47 -8.44
C GLU A 103 -5.03 -13.17 -7.68
N LEU A 104 -4.88 -12.91 -6.36
CA LEU A 104 -3.76 -13.44 -5.57
C LEU A 104 -4.18 -14.36 -4.41
N GLY A 105 -5.47 -14.46 -4.10
CA GLY A 105 -5.97 -15.30 -3.01
C GLY A 105 -5.25 -15.05 -1.68
N ASP A 106 -4.69 -16.11 -1.11
CA ASP A 106 -3.99 -16.11 0.20
C ASP A 106 -2.51 -15.75 0.11
N GLN A 107 -2.02 -15.34 -1.07
CA GLN A 107 -0.64 -14.89 -1.24
C GLN A 107 -0.33 -13.74 -0.26
N LYS A 108 0.80 -13.87 0.44
CA LYS A 108 1.18 -12.98 1.55
C LYS A 108 2.11 -11.84 1.13
N SER A 109 2.58 -11.83 -0.10
CA SER A 109 3.44 -10.77 -0.63
C SER A 109 3.39 -10.72 -2.15
N LEU A 110 3.67 -9.56 -2.75
CA LEU A 110 3.83 -9.41 -4.19
C LEU A 110 5.03 -8.52 -4.53
N GLY A 111 5.55 -8.66 -5.75
CA GLY A 111 6.60 -7.79 -6.29
C GLY A 111 6.06 -6.90 -7.40
N GLU A 112 6.93 -6.03 -7.92
CA GLU A 112 6.59 -5.02 -8.93
C GLU A 112 5.99 -5.63 -10.20
N GLY A 113 6.55 -6.73 -10.69
CA GLY A 113 6.01 -7.43 -11.86
C GLY A 113 4.55 -7.87 -11.68
N ALA A 114 4.17 -8.30 -10.48
CA ALA A 114 2.78 -8.66 -10.18
C ALA A 114 1.89 -7.41 -10.09
N LEU A 115 2.38 -6.31 -9.49
CA LEU A 115 1.65 -5.04 -9.49
C LEU A 115 1.34 -4.58 -10.92
N ASN A 116 2.32 -4.65 -11.82
CA ASN A 116 2.16 -4.30 -13.23
C ASN A 116 1.18 -5.19 -14.01
N GLN A 117 0.83 -6.38 -13.49
CA GLN A 117 -0.24 -7.21 -14.05
C GLN A 117 -1.62 -6.86 -13.48
N LEU A 118 -1.68 -6.30 -12.27
CA LEU A 118 -2.94 -5.94 -11.61
C LEU A 118 -3.42 -4.55 -12.00
N THR A 119 -2.50 -3.60 -12.16
CA THR A 119 -2.79 -2.20 -12.50
C THR A 119 -1.55 -1.52 -13.09
N GLN A 120 -1.74 -0.32 -13.65
CA GLN A 120 -0.65 0.51 -14.15
C GLN A 120 -0.06 1.36 -13.02
N ALA A 121 1.25 1.60 -13.08
CA ALA A 121 1.89 2.57 -12.22
C ALA A 121 1.43 3.99 -12.61
N VAL A 122 1.23 4.85 -11.61
CA VAL A 122 0.91 6.26 -11.79
C VAL A 122 1.94 7.13 -11.07
N THR A 123 2.12 8.35 -11.57
CA THR A 123 2.96 9.37 -10.94
C THR A 123 2.26 10.03 -9.75
N TRP A 124 3.01 10.80 -8.96
CA TRP A 124 2.45 11.59 -7.85
C TRP A 124 1.30 12.53 -8.29
N SER A 125 1.43 13.20 -9.44
CA SER A 125 0.41 14.12 -9.93
C SER A 125 -0.87 13.41 -10.37
N GLU A 126 -0.77 12.16 -10.81
CA GLU A 126 -1.90 11.34 -11.27
C GLU A 126 -2.59 10.59 -10.12
N LEU A 127 -1.87 10.35 -9.02
CA LEU A 127 -2.31 9.52 -7.89
C LEU A 127 -3.70 9.89 -7.38
N SER A 128 -3.96 11.19 -7.15
CA SER A 128 -5.27 11.64 -6.65
C SER A 128 -6.41 11.38 -7.64
N GLY A 129 -6.15 11.57 -8.93
CA GLY A 129 -7.12 11.32 -9.99
C GLY A 129 -7.42 9.83 -10.13
N GLU A 130 -6.37 9.00 -10.12
CA GLU A 130 -6.52 7.56 -10.20
C GLU A 130 -7.21 6.97 -8.98
N PHE A 131 -6.88 7.46 -7.78
CA PHE A 131 -7.53 7.05 -6.55
C PHE A 131 -9.04 7.27 -6.61
N LYS A 132 -9.48 8.45 -7.06
CA LYS A 132 -10.92 8.75 -7.23
C LYS A 132 -11.60 7.84 -8.25
N LYS A 133 -10.94 7.48 -9.36
CA LYS A 133 -11.50 6.53 -10.34
C LYS A 133 -11.67 5.14 -9.75
N VAL A 134 -10.67 4.65 -9.02
CA VAL A 134 -10.72 3.35 -8.35
C VAL A 134 -11.88 3.31 -7.35
N LEU A 135 -12.06 4.36 -6.56
CA LEU A 135 -13.20 4.47 -5.64
C LEU A 135 -14.55 4.54 -6.36
N GLY A 136 -14.65 5.26 -7.47
CA GLY A 136 -15.90 5.37 -8.24
C GLY A 136 -16.28 4.11 -9.04
N SER A 137 -15.35 3.16 -9.19
CA SER A 137 -15.55 1.93 -9.98
C SER A 137 -15.71 0.66 -9.13
N SER A 138 -15.61 0.78 -7.79
CA SER A 138 -15.54 -0.35 -6.85
C SER A 138 -16.89 -0.83 -6.34
#